data_AF-A0A355FXG6-F1
#
_entry.id   AF-A0A355FXG6-F1
#
_cell.length_a   1.000
_cell.length_b   1.000
_cell.length_c   1.000
_cell.angle_alpha   90.00
_cell.angle_beta   90.00
_cell.angle_gamma   90.00
#
_symmetry.space_group_name_H-M   'P 1'
#
loop_
_entity.id
_entity.type
_entity.pdbx_description
1 polymer ?
#
loop_
_entity_poly.entity_id
_entity_poly.type
_entity_poly.pdbx_seq_one_letter_code
_entity_poly.pdbx_strand_id
1 'polypeptide(L)'
;MQDARLEALAPFLSEERKKKFDEAIAQRTRQLCLVLENVYQSRNASAVMRTCDGLGVQDVHLIEDINPWVYNRVVSKGTPSWLTIHRYQAAEQPISACIDRLKKLGFKIAVTSPHVDG
;
A
#
# COMPACT_ATOMS: atom_id res chain seq x y z
N MET A 1 13.72 18.93 -7.28
CA MET A 1 15.04 18.29 -7.30
C MET A 1 14.83 16.89 -7.85
N GLN A 2 15.44 16.52 -8.97
CA GLN A 2 15.34 15.15 -9.50
C GLN A 2 16.02 14.18 -8.51
N ASP A 3 15.46 12.98 -8.38
CA ASP A 3 15.95 11.95 -7.46
C ASP A 3 17.28 11.39 -7.99
N ALA A 4 18.38 11.58 -7.24
CA ALA A 4 19.72 11.13 -7.63
C ALA A 4 19.79 9.62 -7.92
N ARG A 5 18.93 8.81 -7.30
CA ARG A 5 18.83 7.37 -7.58
C ARG A 5 18.21 7.11 -8.94
N LEU A 6 17.17 7.87 -9.29
CA LEU A 6 16.55 7.78 -10.60
C LEU A 6 17.53 8.18 -11.70
N GLU A 7 18.28 9.27 -11.51
CA GLU A 7 19.32 9.71 -12.44
C GLU A 7 20.40 8.64 -12.65
N ALA A 8 20.87 8.03 -11.56
CA ALA A 8 21.88 6.97 -11.63
C ALA A 8 21.37 5.69 -12.31
N LEU A 9 20.07 5.36 -12.17
CA LEU A 9 19.49 4.10 -12.68
C LEU A 9 18.84 4.23 -14.06
N ALA A 10 18.39 5.43 -14.45
CA ALA A 10 17.68 5.67 -15.70
C ALA A 10 18.46 5.26 -16.98
N PRO A 11 19.80 5.42 -17.07
CA PRO A 11 20.58 4.97 -18.23
C PRO A 11 20.54 3.45 -18.47
N PHE A 12 20.25 2.67 -17.43
CA PHE A 12 20.17 1.21 -17.51
C PHE A 12 18.78 0.69 -17.89
N LEU A 13 17.80 1.58 -18.07
CA LEU A 13 16.43 1.22 -18.46
C LEU A 13 16.25 1.36 -19.97
N SER A 14 15.62 0.36 -20.61
CA SER A 14 15.16 0.49 -21.98
C SER A 14 14.02 1.52 -22.08
N GLU A 15 13.88 2.16 -23.24
CA GLU A 15 12.80 3.13 -23.50
C GLU A 15 11.41 2.50 -23.30
N GLU A 16 11.22 1.24 -23.72
CA GLU A 16 9.98 0.51 -23.47
C GLU A 16 9.67 0.40 -21.97
N ARG A 17 10.69 0.13 -21.14
CA ARG A 17 10.52 -0.01 -19.69
C ARG A 17 10.24 1.33 -19.03
N LYS A 18 10.90 2.41 -19.46
CA LYS A 18 10.61 3.78 -19.01
C LYS A 18 9.15 4.15 -19.30
N LYS A 19 8.70 3.94 -20.54
CA LYS A 19 7.31 4.20 -20.94
C LYS A 19 6.30 3.45 -20.07
N LYS A 20 6.54 2.16 -19.79
CA LYS A 20 5.66 1.38 -18.88
C LYS A 20 5.62 1.93 -17.46
N PHE A 21 6.75 2.44 -16.94
CA PHE A 21 6.77 3.09 -15.64
C PHE A 21 5.95 4.39 -15.67
N ASP A 22 6.13 5.23 -16.68
CA ASP A 22 5.40 6.50 -16.82
C ASP A 22 3.90 6.27 -16.94
N GLU A 23 3.47 5.29 -17.75
CA GLU A 23 2.07 4.89 -17.88
C GLU A 23 1.48 4.42 -16.54
N ALA A 24 2.21 3.57 -15.79
CA ALA A 24 1.76 3.07 -14.50
C ALA A 24 1.67 4.20 -13.46
N ILE A 25 2.64 5.11 -13.40
CA ILE A 25 2.67 6.23 -12.46
C ILE A 25 1.53 7.21 -12.75
N ALA A 26 1.25 7.50 -14.02
CA ALA A 26 0.18 8.41 -14.43
C ALA A 26 -1.21 7.93 -13.99
N GLN A 27 -1.39 6.63 -13.77
CA GLN A 27 -2.65 6.03 -13.32
C GLN A 27 -2.74 5.85 -11.79
N ARG A 28 -1.75 6.33 -11.02
CA ARG A 28 -1.79 6.22 -9.56
C ARG A 28 -2.70 7.26 -8.93
N THR A 29 -3.46 6.84 -7.93
CA THR A 29 -4.30 7.70 -7.10
C THR A 29 -3.93 7.63 -5.63
N ARG A 30 -4.01 8.79 -4.97
CA ARG A 30 -3.97 8.96 -3.51
C ARG A 30 -5.27 9.52 -2.95
N GLN A 31 -6.34 9.49 -3.74
CA GLN A 31 -7.68 9.90 -3.29
C GLN A 31 -8.37 8.80 -2.47
N LEU A 32 -7.90 7.56 -2.62
CA LEU A 32 -8.31 6.38 -1.87
C LEU A 32 -7.06 5.67 -1.36
N CYS A 33 -7.11 5.20 -0.12
CA CYS A 33 -6.14 4.29 0.46
C CYS A 33 -6.89 3.17 1.18
N LEU A 34 -6.21 2.05 1.42
CA LEU A 34 -6.80 0.92 2.14
C LEU A 34 -6.11 0.71 3.48
N VAL A 35 -6.89 0.40 4.51
CA VAL A 35 -6.40 -0.02 5.82
C VAL A 35 -6.70 -1.51 6.00
N LEU A 36 -5.70 -2.29 6.34
CA LEU A 36 -5.81 -3.69 6.71
C LEU A 36 -5.48 -3.84 8.19
N GLU A 37 -6.47 -4.23 8.97
CA GLU A 37 -6.33 -4.44 10.41
C GLU A 37 -6.21 -5.94 10.71
N ASN A 38 -5.04 -6.32 11.24
CA ASN A 38 -4.74 -7.65 11.80
C ASN A 38 -5.22 -8.83 10.93
N VAL A 39 -5.02 -8.72 9.61
CA VAL A 39 -5.40 -9.75 8.66
C VAL A 39 -4.65 -11.04 8.97
N TYR A 40 -5.39 -12.04 9.47
CA TYR A 40 -4.83 -13.28 10.00
C TYR A 40 -3.90 -14.00 9.01
N GLN A 41 -4.33 -14.16 7.75
CA GLN A 41 -3.51 -14.83 6.74
C GLN A 41 -2.79 -13.82 5.86
N SER A 42 -1.45 -13.81 5.90
CA SER A 42 -0.60 -12.93 5.07
C SER A 42 -0.88 -13.02 3.57
N ARG A 43 -1.39 -14.17 3.08
CA ARG A 43 -1.80 -14.34 1.68
C ARG A 43 -2.98 -13.44 1.29
N ASN A 44 -3.90 -13.17 2.22
CA ASN A 44 -5.06 -12.31 1.98
C ASN A 44 -4.62 -10.85 1.88
N ALA A 45 -3.75 -10.39 2.79
CA ALA A 45 -3.13 -9.07 2.68
C ALA A 45 -2.37 -8.91 1.36
N SER A 46 -1.64 -9.95 0.94
CA SER A 46 -0.92 -9.95 -0.35
C SER A 46 -1.85 -9.93 -1.57
N ALA A 47 -3.02 -10.58 -1.48
CA ALA A 47 -4.05 -10.53 -2.52
C ALA A 47 -4.65 -9.12 -2.63
N VAL A 48 -4.95 -8.50 -1.50
CA VAL A 48 -5.42 -7.13 -1.44
C VAL A 48 -4.42 -6.14 -2.03
N MET A 49 -3.13 -6.28 -1.72
CA MET A 49 -2.07 -5.43 -2.32
C MET A 49 -2.08 -5.54 -3.85
N ARG A 50 -2.23 -6.75 -4.41
CA ARG A 50 -2.37 -6.93 -5.87
C ARG A 50 -3.60 -6.23 -6.44
N THR A 51 -4.71 -6.25 -5.72
CA THR A 51 -5.91 -5.50 -6.10
C THR A 51 -5.66 -3.99 -6.08
N CYS A 52 -5.02 -3.45 -5.02
CA CYS A 52 -4.67 -2.03 -4.95
C CYS A 52 -3.78 -1.60 -6.12
N ASP A 53 -2.74 -2.38 -6.40
CA ASP A 53 -1.80 -2.13 -7.50
C ASP A 53 -2.50 -2.14 -8.87
N GLY A 54 -3.35 -3.15 -9.13
CA GLY A 54 -4.12 -3.24 -10.37
C GLY A 54 -5.17 -2.13 -10.55
N LEU A 55 -5.66 -1.55 -9.45
CA LEU A 55 -6.63 -0.45 -9.45
C LEU A 55 -5.98 0.95 -9.37
N GLY A 56 -4.64 1.03 -9.36
CA GLY A 56 -3.93 2.31 -9.26
C GLY A 56 -3.89 2.92 -7.85
N VAL A 57 -4.37 2.23 -6.81
CA VAL A 57 -4.29 2.70 -5.42
C VAL A 57 -2.83 2.68 -4.96
N GLN A 58 -2.33 3.81 -4.48
CA GLN A 58 -0.91 3.95 -4.13
C GLN A 58 -0.58 3.59 -2.68
N ASP A 59 -1.44 3.95 -1.73
CA ASP A 59 -1.15 3.86 -0.30
C ASP A 59 -1.97 2.73 0.36
N VAL A 60 -1.27 1.83 1.08
CA VAL A 60 -1.86 0.76 1.88
C VAL A 60 -1.31 0.83 3.30
N HIS A 61 -2.20 0.85 4.28
CA HIS A 61 -1.89 0.90 5.70
C HIS A 61 -2.10 -0.47 6.33
N LEU A 62 -1.10 -0.99 7.04
CA LEU A 62 -1.14 -2.28 7.72
C LEU A 62 -1.04 -2.07 9.23
N ILE A 63 -2.13 -2.35 9.95
CA ILE A 63 -2.12 -2.48 11.40
C ILE A 63 -1.92 -3.97 11.69
N GLU A 64 -0.80 -4.32 12.30
CA GLU A 64 -0.30 -5.71 12.30
C GLU A 64 0.41 -6.10 13.60
N ASP A 65 -0.04 -5.52 14.72
CA ASP A 65 0.45 -5.76 16.07
C ASP A 65 0.10 -7.17 16.58
N ILE A 66 -1.01 -7.76 16.10
CA ILE A 66 -1.44 -9.13 16.45
C ILE A 66 -1.00 -10.13 15.38
N ASN A 67 -1.25 -9.81 14.10
CA ASN A 67 -0.95 -10.70 12.96
C ASN A 67 0.04 -10.02 12.01
N PRO A 68 1.36 -10.11 12.24
CA PRO A 68 2.37 -9.50 11.38
C PRO A 68 2.28 -10.04 9.95
N TRP A 69 2.30 -9.13 8.98
CA TRP A 69 2.37 -9.50 7.58
C TRP A 69 3.77 -10.00 7.24
N VAL A 70 3.82 -11.22 6.69
CA VAL A 70 5.04 -11.82 6.17
C VAL A 70 5.05 -11.68 4.65
N TYR A 71 6.00 -10.90 4.16
CA TYR A 71 6.18 -10.74 2.71
C TYR A 71 6.51 -12.08 2.06
N ASN A 72 5.67 -12.50 1.12
CA ASN A 72 5.90 -13.69 0.31
C ASN A 72 5.88 -13.32 -1.18
N ARG A 73 7.07 -13.32 -1.80
CA ARG A 73 7.27 -12.95 -3.21
C ARG A 73 6.48 -13.82 -4.18
N VAL A 74 6.23 -15.10 -3.85
CA VAL A 74 5.46 -16.03 -4.70
C VAL A 74 4.00 -15.59 -4.80
N VAL A 75 3.43 -15.11 -3.70
CA VAL A 75 2.02 -14.70 -3.63
C VAL A 75 1.84 -13.27 -4.15
N SER A 76 2.74 -12.37 -3.79
CA SER A 76 2.63 -10.94 -4.08
C SER A 76 3.14 -10.57 -5.48
N LYS A 77 3.87 -11.46 -6.17
CA LYS A 77 4.45 -11.24 -7.50
C LYS A 77 5.26 -9.93 -7.63
N GLY A 78 5.82 -9.44 -6.52
CA GLY A 78 6.56 -8.18 -6.50
C GLY A 78 5.71 -6.91 -6.43
N THR A 79 4.38 -7.01 -6.41
CA THR A 79 3.48 -5.86 -6.27
C THR A 79 3.84 -4.91 -5.11
N PRO A 80 4.26 -5.36 -3.92
CA PRO A 80 4.55 -4.45 -2.82
C PRO A 80 5.66 -3.42 -3.13
N SER A 81 6.50 -3.64 -4.14
CA SER A 81 7.48 -2.61 -4.57
C SER A 81 6.86 -1.44 -5.34
N TRP A 82 5.60 -1.54 -5.78
CA TRP A 82 4.86 -0.51 -6.51
C TRP A 82 3.93 0.31 -5.63
N LEU A 83 3.71 -0.16 -4.39
CA LEU A 83 2.83 0.45 -3.40
C LEU A 83 3.66 1.19 -2.35
N THR A 84 3.02 2.17 -1.71
CA THR A 84 3.54 2.78 -0.48
C THR A 84 2.88 2.08 0.70
N ILE A 85 3.64 1.25 1.42
CA ILE A 85 3.14 0.47 2.55
C ILE A 85 3.47 1.20 3.87
N HIS A 86 2.43 1.61 4.60
CA HIS A 86 2.55 2.22 5.93
C HIS A 86 2.29 1.16 7.00
N ARG A 87 3.31 0.79 7.77
CA ARG A 87 3.23 -0.31 8.75
C ARG A 87 3.10 0.22 10.17
N TYR A 88 2.15 -0.31 10.93
CA TYR A 88 1.85 0.07 12.33
C TYR A 88 1.99 -1.18 13.21
N GLN A 89 3.23 -1.49 13.59
CA GLN A 89 3.55 -2.66 14.43
C GLN A 89 4.09 -2.28 15.82
N ALA A 90 4.77 -1.13 15.94
CA ALA A 90 5.51 -0.75 17.15
C ALA A 90 4.89 0.47 17.89
N ALA A 91 3.72 0.92 17.46
CA ALA A 91 3.00 1.99 18.16
C ALA A 91 2.33 1.42 19.41
N GLU A 92 2.30 2.19 20.50
CA GLU A 92 1.55 1.83 21.71
C GLU A 92 0.05 1.68 21.43
N GLN A 93 -0.47 2.48 20.48
CA GLN A 93 -1.84 2.40 19.97
C GLN A 93 -1.86 2.41 18.43
N PRO A 94 -1.62 1.26 17.77
CA PRO A 94 -1.48 1.17 16.31
C PRO A 94 -2.70 1.66 15.53
N ILE A 95 -3.90 1.31 15.99
CA ILE A 95 -5.16 1.72 15.37
C ILE A 95 -5.30 3.24 15.44
N SER A 96 -5.19 3.83 16.64
CA SER A 96 -5.28 5.28 16.84
C SER A 96 -4.25 6.03 15.98
N ALA A 97 -2.99 5.56 15.96
CA ALA A 97 -1.93 6.15 15.16
C ALA A 97 -2.23 6.15 13.65
N CYS A 98 -2.84 5.07 13.13
CA CYS A 98 -3.26 4.98 11.75
C CYS A 98 -4.41 5.95 11.44
N ILE A 99 -5.47 5.89 12.24
CA ILE A 99 -6.68 6.69 12.07
C ILE A 99 -6.37 8.19 12.18
N ASP A 100 -5.56 8.59 13.15
CA ASP A 100 -5.17 10.00 13.34
C ASP A 100 -4.35 10.53 12.18
N ARG A 101 -3.43 9.71 11.63
CA ARG A 101 -2.69 10.08 10.41
C ARG A 101 -3.64 10.32 9.25
N LEU A 102 -4.59 9.41 9.02
CA LEU A 102 -5.55 9.53 7.92
C LEU A 102 -6.46 10.74 8.07
N LYS A 103 -6.96 11.01 9.29
CA LYS A 103 -7.74 12.23 9.59
C LYS A 103 -6.94 13.50 9.32
N LYS A 104 -5.67 13.56 9.74
CA LYS A 104 -4.77 14.71 9.47
C LYS A 104 -4.51 14.93 7.98
N LEU A 105 -4.53 13.86 7.18
CA LEU A 105 -4.45 13.92 5.72
C LEU A 105 -5.79 14.28 5.04
N GLY A 106 -6.86 14.45 5.81
CA GLY A 106 -8.17 14.86 5.30
C GLY A 106 -9.04 13.71 4.78
N PHE A 107 -8.69 12.45 5.06
CA PHE A 107 -9.51 11.32 4.64
C PHE A 107 -10.78 11.19 5.48
N LYS A 108 -11.88 10.84 4.80
CA LYS A 108 -13.05 10.23 5.44
C LYS A 108 -12.82 8.74 5.56
N ILE A 109 -13.25 8.15 6.67
CA ILE A 109 -12.98 6.75 6.99
C ILE A 109 -14.28 5.97 6.89
N ALA A 110 -14.27 4.91 6.09
CA ALA A 110 -15.33 3.92 5.99
C ALA A 110 -14.79 2.60 6.53
N VAL A 111 -15.63 1.86 7.26
CA VAL A 111 -15.27 0.59 7.90
C VAL A 111 -16.22 -0.48 7.38
N THR A 112 -15.68 -1.67 7.13
CA THR A 112 -16.48 -2.85 6.83
C THR A 112 -16.76 -3.60 8.11
N SER A 113 -18.02 -3.92 8.37
CA SER A 113 -18.43 -4.75 9.49
C SER A 113 -19.19 -5.98 9.00
N PRO A 114 -18.97 -7.15 9.61
CA PRO A 114 -19.80 -8.32 9.34
C PRO A 114 -21.16 -8.27 10.05
N HIS A 115 -21.39 -7.30 10.95
CA HIS A 115 -22.65 -7.16 11.68
C HIS A 115 -23.71 -6.48 10.81
N VAL A 116 -24.97 -6.87 10.99
CA VAL A 116 -26.11 -6.40 10.19
C VAL A 116 -26.31 -4.88 10.28
N ASP A 117 -25.99 -4.30 11.44
CA ASP A 117 -26.21 -2.87 11.71
C ASP A 117 -24.97 -2.00 11.50
N GLY A 118 -23.84 -2.60 11.08
CA GLY A 118 -22.54 -1.93 11.03
C GLY A 118 -21.85 -1.94 12.38
#